data_AF-A0A7J6NXA2-F1
#
_entry.id   AF-A0A7J6NXA2-F1
#
_cell.length_a   1.000
_cell.length_b   1.000
_cell.length_c   1.000
_cell.angle_alpha   90.00
_cell.angle_beta   90.00
_cell.angle_gamma   90.00
#
_symmetry.space_group_name_H-M   'P 1'
#
loop_
_entity.id
_entity.type
_entity.pdbx_description
1 polymer ?
#
loop_
_entity_poly.entity_id
_entity_poly.type
_entity_poly.pdbx_seq_one_letter_code
_entity_poly.pdbx_strand_id
1 'polypeptide(L)'
;MSSSETAMRLRIALLKHPKRLALKAKLAATPPKMVSIQINNNKYEEPANQTILQVAHKHGVRIPHNCRAGICWACEANVNGKPTQTCYTPIEDGMYVVEKAREMMHWRQHTVTMVFDKLPSRGSRQHVRWLLQPVRYYWQKPGKEVIKPRWIVLYPNYHTQMGKALATWKKIRRRTPWDGYSERSVNRRDASRKWHAMIIAKGKQKSGG
;
A
#
# COMPACT_ATOMS: atom_id res chain seq x y z
N MET A 1 -13.85 7.10 2.08
CA MET A 1 -12.96 7.64 1.03
C MET A 1 -13.26 9.11 0.90
N SER A 2 -12.25 9.97 0.92
CA SER A 2 -12.49 11.40 0.67
C SER A 2 -12.84 11.62 -0.81
N SER A 3 -13.54 12.71 -1.11
CA SER A 3 -13.80 13.15 -2.49
C SER A 3 -12.51 13.29 -3.31
N SER A 4 -11.42 13.74 -2.65
CA SER A 4 -10.09 13.88 -3.23
C SER A 4 -9.43 12.56 -3.62
N GLU A 5 -9.59 11.49 -2.83
CA GLU A 5 -9.06 10.16 -3.15
C GLU A 5 -9.74 9.56 -4.39
N THR A 6 -11.07 9.71 -4.48
CA THR A 6 -11.85 9.21 -5.63
C THR A 6 -11.44 9.93 -6.91
N ALA A 7 -11.30 11.26 -6.87
CA ALA A 7 -10.84 12.04 -8.01
C ALA A 7 -9.42 11.63 -8.47
N MET A 8 -8.49 11.40 -7.54
CA MET A 8 -7.14 10.93 -7.88
C MET A 8 -7.16 9.53 -8.49
N ARG A 9 -7.98 8.60 -7.98
CA ARG A 9 -8.14 7.26 -8.56
C ARG A 9 -8.67 7.32 -9.99
N LEU A 10 -9.69 8.15 -10.24
CA LEU A 10 -10.22 8.36 -11.59
C LEU A 10 -9.16 8.97 -12.51
N ARG A 11 -8.42 9.99 -12.05
CA ARG A 11 -7.32 10.60 -12.82
C ARG A 11 -6.23 9.59 -13.17
N ILE A 12 -5.86 8.72 -12.23
CA ILE A 12 -4.91 7.63 -12.49
C ILE A 12 -5.50 6.64 -13.49
N ALA A 13 -6.76 6.23 -13.34
CA ALA A 13 -7.39 5.28 -14.26
C ALA A 13 -7.40 5.80 -15.70
N LEU A 14 -7.76 7.08 -15.90
CA LEU A 14 -7.87 7.71 -17.22
C LEU A 14 -6.50 8.03 -17.84
N LEU A 15 -5.58 8.61 -17.08
CA LEU A 15 -4.35 9.19 -17.65
C LEU A 15 -3.13 8.26 -17.60
N LYS A 16 -3.19 7.14 -16.87
CA LYS A 16 -2.02 6.26 -16.67
C LYS A 16 -1.53 5.64 -17.97
N HIS A 17 -2.42 5.13 -18.81
CA HIS A 17 -2.05 4.53 -20.09
C HIS A 17 -1.42 5.54 -21.07
N PRO A 18 -2.08 6.67 -21.41
CA PRO A 18 -1.50 7.63 -22.35
C PRO A 18 -0.16 8.21 -21.86
N LYS A 19 -0.04 8.52 -20.55
CA LYS A 19 1.24 9.00 -20.01
C LYS A 19 2.35 7.96 -20.07
N ARG A 20 2.04 6.67 -19.89
CA ARG A 20 3.05 5.60 -20.03
C ARG A 20 3.50 5.41 -21.46
N LEU A 21 2.59 5.54 -22.44
CA LEU A 21 2.96 5.52 -23.85
C LEU A 21 3.86 6.71 -24.19
N ALA A 22 3.50 7.91 -23.73
CA ALA A 22 4.34 9.10 -23.90
C ALA A 22 5.71 8.95 -23.23
N LEU A 23 5.79 8.35 -22.03
CA LEU A 23 7.07 8.08 -21.38
C LEU A 23 7.91 7.09 -22.19
N LYS A 24 7.31 5.99 -22.67
CA LYS A 24 8.02 5.02 -23.51
C LYS A 24 8.55 5.67 -24.78
N ALA A 25 7.75 6.52 -25.44
CA ALA A 25 8.18 7.25 -26.63
C ALA A 25 9.35 8.20 -26.31
N LYS A 26 9.31 8.91 -25.17
CA LYS A 26 10.42 9.76 -24.71
C LYS A 26 11.70 8.96 -24.48
N LEU A 27 11.62 7.85 -23.75
CA LEU A 27 12.79 7.00 -23.48
C LEU A 27 13.34 6.34 -24.74
N ALA A 28 12.49 6.03 -25.72
CA ALA A 28 12.92 5.49 -27.02
C ALA A 28 13.58 6.56 -27.91
N ALA A 29 13.16 7.83 -27.79
CA ALA A 29 13.76 8.95 -28.51
C ALA A 29 15.13 9.35 -27.95
N THR A 30 15.39 9.11 -26.67
CA THR A 30 16.69 9.38 -26.04
C THR A 30 17.70 8.29 -26.41
N PRO A 31 18.82 8.63 -27.08
CA PRO A 31 19.85 7.65 -27.42
C PRO A 31 20.48 7.09 -26.14
N PRO A 32 20.90 5.81 -26.13
CA PRO A 32 21.56 5.20 -24.99
C PRO A 32 22.98 5.77 -24.85
N LYS A 33 23.10 6.90 -24.14
CA LYS A 33 24.37 7.47 -23.70
C LYS A 33 24.59 7.13 -22.24
N MET A 34 25.81 6.75 -21.87
CA MET A 34 26.20 6.61 -20.46
C MET A 34 26.22 7.99 -19.81
N VAL A 35 25.53 8.14 -18.69
CA VAL A 35 25.42 9.39 -17.94
C VAL A 35 25.70 9.17 -16.47
N SER A 36 26.36 10.16 -15.87
CA SER A 36 26.70 10.16 -14.46
C SER A 36 25.55 10.78 -13.66
N ILE A 37 25.04 10.04 -12.67
CA ILE A 37 23.97 10.50 -11.77
C ILE A 37 24.39 10.28 -10.32
N GLN A 38 24.04 11.22 -9.45
CA GLN A 38 24.24 11.11 -8.01
C GLN A 38 22.90 10.94 -7.30
N ILE A 39 22.74 9.88 -6.51
CA ILE A 39 21.55 9.64 -5.69
C ILE A 39 21.98 9.49 -4.23
N ASN A 40 21.50 10.38 -3.35
CA ASN A 40 21.83 10.38 -1.92
C ASN A 40 23.36 10.32 -1.66
N ASN A 41 24.13 11.14 -2.41
CA ASN A 41 25.60 11.21 -2.40
C ASN A 41 26.36 10.02 -3.04
N ASN A 42 25.67 8.99 -3.49
CA ASN A 42 26.30 7.88 -4.22
C ASN A 42 26.29 8.17 -5.72
N LYS A 43 27.45 8.04 -6.37
CA LYS A 43 27.63 8.20 -7.82
C LYS A 43 27.33 6.89 -8.54
N TYR A 44 26.57 6.97 -9.62
CA TYR A 44 26.22 5.84 -10.49
C TYR A 44 26.38 6.24 -11.95
N GLU A 45 26.75 5.27 -12.78
CA GLU A 45 26.83 5.42 -14.24
C GLU A 45 25.80 4.49 -14.87
N GLU A 46 24.84 5.06 -15.59
CA GLU A 46 23.70 4.33 -16.15
C GLU A 46 23.34 4.93 -17.52
N PRO A 47 22.60 4.20 -18.36
CA PRO A 47 22.17 4.73 -19.65
C PRO A 47 21.04 5.76 -19.48
N ALA A 48 21.07 6.81 -20.30
CA ALA A 48 20.09 7.92 -20.30
C ALA A 48 18.66 7.51 -20.66
N ASN A 49 18.47 6.31 -21.22
CA ASN A 49 17.16 5.77 -21.62
C ASN A 49 16.34 5.19 -20.44
N GLN A 50 16.69 5.54 -19.20
CA GLN A 50 16.00 5.12 -17.99
C GLN A 50 15.51 6.32 -17.19
N THR A 51 14.49 6.08 -16.36
CA THR A 51 13.99 7.07 -15.40
C THR A 51 14.77 7.02 -14.09
N ILE A 52 14.79 8.14 -13.37
CA ILE A 52 15.40 8.24 -12.04
C ILE A 52 14.86 7.16 -11.09
N LEU A 53 13.55 6.88 -11.14
CA LEU A 53 12.93 5.84 -10.32
C LEU A 53 13.50 4.44 -10.63
N GLN A 54 13.75 4.10 -11.90
CA GLN A 54 14.28 2.79 -12.29
C GLN A 54 15.70 2.59 -11.77
N VAL A 55 16.56 3.60 -11.93
CA VAL A 55 17.94 3.54 -11.45
C VAL A 55 18.01 3.50 -9.92
N ALA A 56 17.20 4.30 -9.23
CA ALA A 56 17.08 4.22 -7.78
C ALA A 56 16.72 2.80 -7.31
N HIS A 57 15.73 2.18 -7.95
CA HIS A 57 15.32 0.81 -7.64
C HIS A 57 16.41 -0.23 -7.92
N LYS A 58 17.17 -0.07 -9.00
CA LYS A 58 18.28 -0.95 -9.37
C LYS A 58 19.38 -0.95 -8.30
N HIS A 59 19.66 0.21 -7.70
CA HIS A 59 20.66 0.40 -6.66
C HIS A 59 20.11 0.32 -5.22
N GLY A 60 18.89 -0.21 -5.05
CA GLY A 60 18.31 -0.45 -3.72
C GLY A 60 17.76 0.79 -3.00
N VAL A 61 17.76 1.96 -3.63
CA VAL A 61 17.17 3.20 -3.10
C VAL A 61 15.65 3.14 -3.29
N ARG A 62 14.91 3.18 -2.17
CA ARG A 62 13.46 2.93 -2.16
C ARG A 62 12.64 4.21 -2.23
N ILE A 63 12.52 4.76 -3.44
CA ILE A 63 11.61 5.90 -3.68
C ILE A 63 10.15 5.40 -3.70
N PRO A 64 9.28 5.92 -2.82
CA PRO A 64 7.89 5.50 -2.79
C PRO A 64 7.18 5.95 -4.07
N HIS A 65 6.36 5.06 -4.64
CA HIS A 65 5.64 5.33 -5.87
C HIS A 65 4.33 4.55 -5.91
N ASN A 66 3.36 5.04 -6.68
CA ASN A 66 2.08 4.36 -6.88
C ASN A 66 1.75 4.22 -8.38
N CYS A 67 1.53 5.33 -9.10
CA CYS A 67 1.07 5.26 -10.49
C CYS A 67 2.15 4.86 -11.53
N ARG A 68 3.43 5.15 -11.25
CA ARG A 68 4.56 5.07 -12.22
C ARG A 68 4.26 5.77 -13.56
N ALA A 69 3.57 6.89 -13.50
CA ALA A 69 3.13 7.66 -14.67
C ALA A 69 3.17 9.18 -14.44
N GLY A 70 3.70 9.63 -13.30
CA GLY A 70 3.77 11.06 -12.98
C GLY A 70 2.42 11.74 -12.74
N ILE A 71 1.46 11.02 -12.17
CA ILE A 71 0.10 11.52 -11.87
C ILE A 71 -0.07 11.74 -10.36
N CYS A 72 0.32 10.76 -9.56
CA CYS A 72 0.06 10.76 -8.13
C CYS A 72 1.07 11.56 -7.30
N TRP A 73 2.15 12.06 -7.90
CA TRP A 73 3.25 12.77 -7.22
C TRP A 73 3.93 12.07 -6.04
N ALA A 74 3.52 10.85 -5.68
CA ALA A 74 4.17 10.07 -4.62
C ALA A 74 5.69 9.86 -4.84
N CYS A 75 6.13 9.82 -6.11
CA CYS A 75 7.52 9.63 -6.52
C CYS A 75 8.36 10.92 -6.52
N GLU A 76 7.89 11.99 -5.88
CA GLU A 76 8.62 13.26 -5.81
C GLU A 76 9.94 13.13 -5.04
N ALA A 77 11.02 13.61 -5.64
CA ALA A 77 12.33 13.79 -5.02
C ALA A 77 12.90 15.17 -5.40
N ASN A 78 13.94 15.62 -4.71
CA ASN A 78 14.60 16.88 -5.06
C ASN A 78 15.70 16.61 -6.09
N VAL A 79 15.57 17.16 -7.29
CA VAL A 79 16.56 17.01 -8.37
C VAL A 79 17.15 18.38 -8.63
N ASN A 80 18.46 18.54 -8.43
CA ASN A 80 19.16 19.83 -8.58
C ASN A 80 18.46 20.98 -7.82
N GLY A 81 17.95 20.70 -6.62
CA GLY A 81 17.22 21.67 -5.79
C GLY A 81 15.76 21.91 -6.16
N LYS A 82 15.23 21.27 -7.22
CA LYS A 82 13.83 21.39 -7.63
C LYS A 82 13.02 20.10 -7.38
N PRO A 83 11.80 20.17 -6.79
CA PRO A 83 10.94 19.01 -6.61
C PRO A 83 10.49 18.47 -7.96
N THR A 84 10.89 17.23 -8.27
CA THR A 84 10.67 16.60 -9.57
C THR A 84 10.14 15.18 -9.41
N GLN A 85 9.33 14.75 -10.38
CA GLN A 85 8.74 13.41 -10.40
C GLN A 85 9.71 12.38 -10.95
N THR A 86 10.36 11.61 -10.07
CA THR A 86 11.37 10.61 -10.47
C THR A 86 10.86 9.51 -11.39
N CYS A 87 9.56 9.23 -11.36
CA CYS A 87 8.93 8.18 -12.13
C CYS A 87 8.56 8.55 -13.56
N TYR A 88 8.77 9.80 -13.98
CA TYR A 88 8.49 10.28 -15.32
C TYR A 88 9.68 11.02 -15.95
N THR A 89 10.62 11.51 -15.13
CA THR A 89 11.81 12.21 -15.60
C THR A 89 12.90 11.21 -16.01
N PRO A 90 13.42 11.29 -17.27
CA PRO A 90 14.60 10.55 -17.69
C PRO A 90 15.85 11.07 -16.98
N ILE A 91 16.93 10.29 -17.01
CA ILE A 91 18.20 10.67 -16.40
C ILE A 91 18.98 11.56 -17.35
N GLU A 92 19.59 12.61 -16.81
CA GLU A 92 20.49 13.52 -17.51
C GLU A 92 21.85 13.52 -16.82
N ASP A 93 22.89 13.87 -17.57
CA ASP A 93 24.27 13.91 -17.06
C ASP A 93 24.42 14.98 -15.98
N GLY A 94 25.12 14.65 -14.89
CA GLY A 94 25.34 15.58 -13.79
C GLY A 94 24.11 15.81 -12.90
N MET A 95 23.05 15.00 -13.02
CA MET A 95 21.90 15.09 -12.12
C MET A 95 22.27 14.71 -10.68
N TYR A 96 21.84 15.53 -9.73
CA TYR A 96 21.94 15.29 -8.30
C TYR A 96 20.55 15.12 -7.69
N VAL A 97 20.26 13.92 -7.18
CA VAL A 97 18.97 13.51 -6.64
C VAL A 97 19.08 13.28 -5.13
N VAL A 98 18.29 14.05 -4.38
CA VAL A 98 18.11 13.86 -2.94
C VAL A 98 16.74 13.28 -2.69
N GLU A 99 16.69 12.08 -2.13
CA GLU A 99 15.46 11.48 -1.67
C GLU A 99 14.92 12.27 -0.48
N LYS A 100 13.66 12.72 -0.58
CA LYS A 100 12.97 13.28 0.57
C LYS A 100 12.64 12.15 1.55
N ALA A 101 13.34 12.15 2.69
CA ALA A 101 13.19 11.15 3.73
C ALA A 101 11.77 11.11 4.33
N ARG A 102 11.56 10.04 5.11
CA ARG A 102 10.32 9.50 5.71
C ARG A 102 9.28 10.49 6.23
N GLU A 103 9.66 11.70 6.61
CA GLU A 103 8.79 12.74 7.20
C GLU A 103 7.67 13.20 6.25
N MET A 104 7.86 13.08 4.93
CA MET A 104 6.83 13.40 3.93
C MET A 104 5.87 12.25 3.60
N MET A 105 5.97 11.07 4.26
CA MET A 105 5.03 9.97 4.00
C MET A 105 3.56 10.33 4.29
N HIS A 106 3.30 11.20 5.26
CA HIS A 106 1.93 11.65 5.58
C HIS A 106 1.41 12.64 4.52
N TRP A 107 2.25 13.57 4.05
CA TRP A 107 1.86 14.53 3.00
C TRP A 107 1.66 13.89 1.61
N ARG A 108 2.27 12.75 1.33
CA ARG A 108 2.06 11.99 0.08
C ARG A 108 0.67 11.35 -0.03
N GLN A 109 -0.09 11.27 1.07
CA GLN A 109 -1.52 10.93 1.05
C GLN A 109 -2.40 12.17 0.82
N HIS A 110 -1.87 13.37 1.11
CA HIS A 110 -2.62 14.63 1.23
C HIS A 110 -2.24 15.73 0.23
N THR A 111 -1.33 15.56 -0.73
CA THR A 111 -1.11 16.59 -1.78
C THR A 111 -2.32 16.85 -2.70
N VAL A 112 -3.48 16.23 -2.42
CA VAL A 112 -4.79 16.59 -2.98
C VAL A 112 -5.60 17.55 -2.07
N THR A 113 -5.19 17.84 -0.83
CA THR A 113 -5.94 18.73 0.09
C THR A 113 -5.55 20.20 0.00
N MET A 114 -4.47 20.59 -0.69
CA MET A 114 -4.03 22.00 -0.76
C MET A 114 -4.84 22.92 -1.68
N VAL A 115 -6.09 22.56 -2.02
CA VAL A 115 -7.04 23.48 -2.69
C VAL A 115 -8.12 24.00 -1.71
N PHE A 116 -8.05 23.68 -0.41
CA PHE A 116 -9.10 24.05 0.56
C PHE A 116 -8.66 24.96 1.73
N ASP A 117 -7.50 25.62 1.67
CA ASP A 117 -7.07 26.58 2.72
C ASP A 117 -7.59 28.01 2.53
N LYS A 118 -8.62 28.21 1.70
CA LYS A 118 -9.26 29.52 1.51
C LYS A 118 -10.79 29.50 1.60
N LEU A 119 -11.34 28.69 2.51
CA LEU A 119 -12.75 28.83 2.90
C LEU A 119 -12.87 28.99 4.42
N PRO A 120 -13.53 30.05 4.90
CA PRO A 120 -13.65 30.32 6.32
C PRO A 120 -14.48 29.22 7.00
N SER A 121 -13.94 28.72 8.11
CA SER A 121 -14.56 27.76 9.00
C SER A 121 -15.98 28.20 9.43
N ARG A 122 -17.00 27.58 8.86
CA ARG A 122 -18.34 27.49 9.47
C ARG A 122 -18.58 26.07 9.92
N GLY A 123 -18.69 25.93 11.24
CA GLY A 123 -18.82 24.67 11.93
C GLY A 123 -20.10 23.91 11.56
N SER A 124 -19.99 22.59 11.56
CA SER A 124 -21.00 21.73 12.16
C SER A 124 -20.42 20.34 12.36
N ARG A 125 -20.60 19.85 13.60
CA ARG A 125 -20.27 18.49 14.05
C ARG A 125 -21.07 17.48 13.23
N GLN A 126 -20.41 16.52 12.59
CA GLN A 126 -21.03 15.22 12.33
C GLN A 126 -20.05 14.08 12.61
N HIS A 127 -20.54 13.13 13.41
CA HIS A 127 -19.88 11.89 13.83
C HIS A 127 -19.45 11.05 12.62
N VAL A 128 -18.15 10.72 12.53
CA VAL A 128 -17.65 9.69 11.60
C VAL A 128 -17.30 8.44 12.40
N ARG A 129 -18.14 7.42 12.23
CA ARG A 129 -17.95 6.05 12.71
C ARG A 129 -16.87 5.37 11.85
N TRP A 130 -15.68 5.16 12.42
CA TRP A 130 -14.59 4.44 11.76
C TRP A 130 -14.80 2.93 11.86
N LEU A 131 -14.98 2.26 10.72
CA LEU A 131 -14.82 0.82 10.57
C LEU A 131 -13.31 0.54 10.34
N LEU A 132 -12.62 0.11 11.40
CA LEU A 132 -11.25 -0.40 11.32
C LEU A 132 -11.26 -1.79 10.67
N GLN A 133 -10.71 -1.90 9.46
CA GLN A 133 -10.27 -3.19 8.91
C GLN A 133 -8.79 -3.41 9.27
N PRO A 134 -8.39 -4.59 9.79
CA PRO A 134 -7.00 -4.87 10.10
C PRO A 134 -6.21 -5.23 8.84
N VAL A 135 -5.27 -4.37 8.44
CA VAL A 135 -4.23 -4.71 7.46
C VAL A 135 -3.10 -5.43 8.20
N ARG A 136 -2.96 -6.75 7.97
CA ARG A 136 -1.82 -7.54 8.46
C ARG A 136 -0.59 -7.23 7.61
N TYR A 137 0.43 -6.63 8.20
CA TYR A 137 1.79 -6.62 7.62
C TYR A 137 2.63 -7.71 8.29
N TYR A 138 3.18 -8.63 7.49
CA TYR A 138 4.21 -9.56 7.93
C TYR A 138 5.57 -8.87 7.84
N TRP A 139 6.24 -8.74 8.98
CA TRP A 139 7.66 -8.41 9.05
C TRP A 139 8.46 -9.71 9.17
N GLN A 140 9.45 -9.89 8.30
CA GLN A 140 10.45 -10.94 8.43
C GLN A 140 11.76 -10.26 8.83
N LYS A 141 12.19 -10.43 10.09
CA LYS A 141 13.52 -10.02 10.58
C LYS A 141 14.47 -11.22 10.54
N PRO A 142 15.67 -11.11 9.96
CA PRO A 142 16.77 -12.02 10.24
C PRO A 142 17.55 -11.53 11.48
N GLY A 143 18.02 -12.46 12.32
CA GLY A 143 18.98 -12.19 13.40
C GLY A 143 18.34 -12.06 14.79
N LYS A 144 18.77 -12.91 15.72
CA LYS A 144 18.27 -13.18 17.06
C LYS A 144 18.55 -12.04 18.06
N GLU A 145 17.62 -11.80 18.98
CA GLU A 145 17.81 -11.96 20.44
C GLU A 145 16.45 -11.87 21.17
N VAL A 146 16.21 -12.80 22.09
CA VAL A 146 14.93 -12.98 22.78
C VAL A 146 14.92 -12.11 24.05
N ILE A 147 14.30 -10.95 23.97
CA ILE A 147 13.88 -10.21 25.17
C ILE A 147 12.40 -10.51 25.39
N LYS A 148 12.08 -11.20 26.49
CA LYS A 148 10.70 -11.53 26.88
C LYS A 148 9.92 -10.25 27.18
N PRO A 149 8.77 -9.97 26.54
CA PRO A 149 7.93 -8.85 26.96
C PRO A 149 7.20 -9.19 28.26
N ARG A 150 7.45 -8.37 29.29
CA ARG A 150 6.62 -8.24 30.49
C ARG A 150 5.40 -7.40 30.10
N TRP A 151 4.22 -8.00 30.08
CA TRP A 151 2.98 -7.30 29.76
C TRP A 151 2.49 -6.54 30.99
N ILE A 152 2.50 -5.21 30.92
CA ILE A 152 1.66 -4.37 31.78
C ILE A 152 0.39 -4.10 30.98
N VAL A 153 -0.71 -4.72 31.40
CA VAL A 153 -2.04 -4.49 30.86
C VAL A 153 -2.67 -3.37 31.68
N LEU A 154 -2.76 -2.19 31.09
CA LEU A 154 -3.68 -1.15 31.52
C LEU A 154 -4.75 -1.03 30.44
N TYR A 155 -5.96 -1.54 30.72
CA TYR A 155 -7.27 -0.94 30.41
C TYR A 155 -8.38 -1.97 30.75
N PRO A 156 -9.37 -1.60 31.57
CA PRO A 156 -10.45 -2.50 32.01
C PRO A 156 -11.59 -2.47 31.00
N ASN A 157 -11.77 -3.52 30.19
CA ASN A 157 -13.04 -4.00 29.57
C ASN A 157 -12.92 -4.80 28.25
N TYR A 158 -11.74 -5.31 27.88
CA TYR A 158 -11.63 -6.16 26.68
C TYR A 158 -11.90 -7.67 26.90
N HIS A 159 -12.11 -8.10 28.14
CA HIS A 159 -12.13 -9.53 28.50
C HIS A 159 -13.45 -10.26 28.16
N THR A 160 -14.57 -9.55 28.04
CA THR A 160 -15.91 -10.18 27.95
C THR A 160 -16.30 -10.60 26.53
N GLN A 161 -15.74 -9.99 25.48
CA GLN A 161 -16.07 -10.35 24.10
C GLN A 161 -15.19 -11.49 23.55
N MET A 162 -13.88 -11.49 23.84
CA MET A 162 -13.02 -12.61 23.44
C MET A 162 -13.32 -13.90 24.20
N GLY A 163 -13.71 -13.82 25.48
CA GLY A 163 -14.11 -14.99 26.27
C GLY A 163 -15.31 -15.73 25.67
N LYS A 164 -16.32 -14.98 25.19
CA LYS A 164 -17.52 -15.55 24.54
C LYS A 164 -17.21 -16.20 23.19
N ALA A 165 -16.31 -15.60 22.39
CA ALA A 165 -15.87 -16.17 21.12
C ALA A 165 -15.08 -17.48 21.31
N LEU A 166 -14.17 -17.52 22.29
CA LEU A 166 -13.37 -18.70 22.61
C LEU A 166 -14.19 -19.84 23.22
N ALA A 167 -15.19 -19.51 24.06
CA ALA A 167 -16.11 -20.50 24.63
C ALA A 167 -16.98 -21.14 23.54
N THR A 168 -17.45 -20.34 22.57
CA THR A 168 -18.25 -20.83 21.43
C THR A 168 -17.41 -21.73 20.51
N TRP A 169 -16.16 -21.36 20.22
CA TRP A 169 -15.26 -22.17 19.42
C TRP A 169 -14.90 -23.52 20.09
N LYS A 170 -14.65 -23.52 21.41
CA LYS A 170 -14.41 -24.75 22.19
C LYS A 170 -15.65 -25.67 22.23
N LYS A 171 -16.87 -25.10 22.26
CA LYS A 171 -18.14 -25.87 22.20
C LYS A 171 -18.35 -26.53 20.83
N ILE A 172 -17.98 -25.85 19.74
CA ILE A 172 -18.07 -26.40 18.38
C ILE A 172 -17.05 -27.53 18.20
N ARG A 173 -15.82 -27.36 18.70
CA ARG A 173 -14.75 -28.36 18.58
C ARG A 173 -15.02 -29.68 19.32
N ARG A 174 -15.83 -29.67 20.40
CA ARG A 174 -16.18 -30.88 21.15
C ARG A 174 -17.34 -31.69 20.55
N ARG A 175 -18.07 -31.17 19.55
CA ARG A 175 -19.29 -31.80 19.00
C ARG A 175 -19.10 -32.54 17.67
N THR A 176 -17.90 -32.59 17.12
CA THR A 176 -17.61 -33.33 15.88
C THR A 176 -16.40 -34.24 16.09
N PRO A 177 -16.57 -35.57 16.18
CA PRO A 177 -15.48 -36.52 16.01
C PRO A 177 -15.00 -36.38 14.56
N TRP A 178 -13.73 -36.02 14.40
CA TRP A 178 -13.06 -35.95 13.10
C TRP A 178 -12.49 -37.35 12.83
N ASP A 179 -13.32 -38.24 12.28
CA ASP A 179 -12.85 -39.51 11.76
C ASP A 179 -12.25 -39.29 10.37
N GLY A 180 -10.95 -39.56 10.29
CA GLY A 180 -10.15 -39.86 9.10
C GLY A 180 -10.54 -39.22 7.76
N TYR A 181 -9.79 -38.20 7.34
CA TYR A 181 -9.55 -37.98 5.92
C TYR A 181 -8.08 -37.65 5.67
N SER A 182 -7.43 -38.55 4.94
CA SER A 182 -6.04 -38.52 4.52
C SER A 182 -5.70 -37.25 3.73
N GLU A 183 -4.52 -36.71 4.01
CA GLU A 183 -3.88 -35.59 3.30
C GLU A 183 -3.65 -35.92 1.82
N ARG A 184 -4.61 -35.58 0.97
CA ARG A 184 -4.35 -35.24 -0.44
C ARG A 184 -5.09 -33.97 -0.81
N SER A 185 -4.34 -32.87 -0.84
CA SER A 185 -4.58 -31.64 -1.61
C SER A 185 -6.05 -31.30 -1.89
N VAL A 186 -6.80 -30.92 -0.86
CA VAL A 186 -8.05 -30.18 -1.09
C VAL A 186 -7.67 -28.76 -1.50
N ASN A 187 -7.86 -28.46 -2.78
CA ASN A 187 -7.62 -27.16 -3.37
C ASN A 187 -8.37 -26.09 -2.55
N ARG A 188 -7.67 -25.10 -1.97
CA ARG A 188 -8.26 -24.08 -1.07
C ARG A 188 -9.52 -23.42 -1.63
N ARG A 189 -9.66 -23.39 -2.96
CA ARG A 189 -10.84 -22.86 -3.67
C ARG A 189 -12.09 -23.70 -3.42
N ASP A 190 -11.98 -25.03 -3.33
CA ASP A 190 -13.13 -25.92 -3.11
C ASP A 190 -13.62 -25.88 -1.66
N ALA A 191 -12.70 -25.77 -0.70
CA ALA A 191 -13.06 -25.54 0.70
C ALA A 191 -13.83 -24.21 0.87
N SER A 192 -13.39 -23.15 0.17
CA SER A 192 -14.07 -21.84 0.19
C SER A 192 -15.45 -21.89 -0.47
N ARG A 193 -15.59 -22.57 -1.62
CA ARG A 193 -16.87 -22.75 -2.31
C ARG A 193 -17.87 -23.54 -1.47
N LYS A 194 -17.45 -24.63 -0.84
CA LYS A 194 -18.29 -25.42 0.07
C LYS A 194 -18.75 -24.61 1.28
N TRP A 195 -17.87 -23.79 1.84
CA TRP A 195 -18.22 -22.91 2.96
C TRP A 195 -19.25 -21.85 2.58
N HIS A 196 -19.09 -21.19 1.42
CA HIS A 196 -20.07 -20.23 0.92
C HIS A 196 -21.43 -20.85 0.62
N ALA A 197 -21.47 -22.06 0.02
CA ALA A 197 -22.72 -22.79 -0.23
C ALA A 197 -23.47 -23.12 1.07
N MET A 198 -22.75 -23.49 2.13
CA MET A 198 -23.33 -23.77 3.45
C MET A 198 -23.98 -22.54 4.09
N ILE A 199 -23.38 -21.35 3.93
CA ILE A 199 -23.95 -20.10 4.46
C ILE A 199 -25.24 -19.73 3.72
N ILE A 200 -25.26 -19.88 2.40
CA ILE A 200 -26.44 -19.60 1.58
C ILE A 200 -27.59 -20.56 1.94
N ALA A 201 -27.31 -21.85 2.12
CA ALA A 201 -28.32 -22.84 2.52
C ALA A 201 -28.93 -22.54 3.90
N LYS A 202 -28.12 -22.12 4.88
CA LYS A 202 -28.61 -21.72 6.20
C LYS A 202 -29.40 -20.41 6.21
N GLY A 203 -29.13 -19.52 5.25
CA GLY A 203 -29.92 -18.30 5.07
C GLY A 203 -31.36 -18.58 4.65
N LYS A 204 -31.57 -19.56 3.76
CA LYS A 204 -32.92 -19.93 3.25
C LYS A 204 -33.82 -20.60 4.30
N GLN A 205 -33.25 -21.26 5.31
CA GLN A 205 -34.05 -21.88 6.38
C GLN A 205 -34.62 -20.88 7.40
N LYS A 206 -34.15 -19.63 7.41
CA LYS A 206 -34.60 -18.61 8.38
C LYS A 206 -35.68 -17.66 7.88
N SER A 207 -36.11 -17.77 6.63
CA SER A 207 -37.10 -16.89 6.00
C SER A 207 -38.42 -17.58 5.66
N GLY A 208 -38.67 -18.77 6.22
CA GLY A 208 -39.87 -19.59 5.97
C GLY A 208 -40.56 -20.03 7.26
N GLY A 209 -40.67 -19.13 8.23
CA GLY A 209 -41.41 -19.31 9.48
C GLY A 209 -41.99 -17.99 9.94
#